data_AF-A0A914FHI6-F1
#
_entry.id   AF-A0A914FHI6-F1
#
_cell.length_a   1.000
_cell.length_b   1.000
_cell.length_c   1.000
_cell.angle_alpha   90.00
_cell.angle_beta   90.00
_cell.angle_gamma   90.00
#
_symmetry.space_group_name_H-M   'P 1'
#
loop_
_entity.id
_entity.type
_entity.pdbx_description
1 polymer ?
#
loop_
_entity_poly.entity_id
_entity_poly.type
_entity_poly.pdbx_seq_one_letter_code
_entity_poly.pdbx_strand_id
1 'polypeptide(L)'
;MTFIFLLLLSLSSSVLLSATKELQHKPNTTHFEAFWNVPSFACDKLGYDMDPRDYGIHANDNQKNYGTEVNVNLDDHLAKAAKDIQKAIPDPKFNGLAVIDYEGWRPLWQLNWYTRIVYRTESERHARQLFPDASDKAILGIAKRLFNTAAKKYMVETIRLLRRMRPFAKVGFFDYPICNYDAGEKGETECVIKFDIYNQNLDWMYRESNALFPPIYLYKLDRDFEKRQRYIYAKVVMTKRVLLKMGLELPIYVYTKFEYNTYPGSAENRSNLYTEQDLCNTMYYAAELGAQGAVFWSTSNNMADRCSLISEYINDTLKPFVLHSIARLDECSQEICNGNGECVLLDAAKPINCKTRLQKSRYTCECHKGYMGPNCQYYVEYIPTYSLPMITSAKY
;
A
#
# COMPACT_ATOMS: atom_id res chain seq x y z
N MET A 1 18.57 -4.92 29.02
CA MET A 1 18.07 -4.34 27.75
C MET A 1 18.82 -4.83 26.51
N THR A 2 20.14 -5.06 26.59
CA THR A 2 21.00 -5.54 25.48
C THR A 2 20.69 -6.97 25.00
N PHE A 3 20.10 -7.82 25.86
CA PHE A 3 19.79 -9.23 25.54
C PHE A 3 18.38 -9.48 24.97
N ILE A 4 17.47 -8.49 24.99
CA ILE A 4 16.12 -8.59 24.35
C ILE A 4 16.25 -8.61 22.82
N PHE A 5 17.33 -8.02 22.31
CA PHE A 5 17.64 -7.96 20.88
C PHE A 5 18.02 -9.33 20.31
N LEU A 6 18.70 -10.20 21.06
CA LEU A 6 19.27 -11.46 20.58
C LEU A 6 18.27 -12.55 20.13
N LEU A 7 16.95 -12.29 20.07
CA LEU A 7 15.97 -13.34 19.78
C LEU A 7 14.89 -13.01 18.74
N LEU A 8 14.91 -11.80 18.18
CA LEU A 8 14.47 -11.62 16.79
C LEU A 8 15.49 -12.24 15.79
N LEU A 9 16.60 -12.80 16.30
CA LEU A 9 17.74 -13.37 15.55
C LEU A 9 17.47 -14.69 14.83
N SER A 10 16.51 -15.53 15.23
CA SER A 10 16.39 -16.88 14.66
C SER A 10 15.37 -17.00 13.53
N LEU A 11 14.54 -15.99 13.28
CA LEU A 11 13.37 -16.10 12.38
C LEU A 11 13.28 -14.83 11.55
N SER A 12 13.83 -14.94 10.33
CA SER A 12 14.13 -13.86 9.40
C SER A 12 12.90 -13.25 8.74
N SER A 13 12.93 -11.93 8.54
CA SER A 13 12.05 -11.18 7.65
C SER A 13 12.90 -10.24 6.80
N SER A 14 12.97 -10.46 5.49
CA SER A 14 13.65 -9.55 4.56
C SER A 14 13.00 -8.16 4.56
N VAL A 15 13.83 -7.12 4.48
CA VAL A 15 13.38 -5.77 4.13
C VAL A 15 13.43 -5.66 2.62
N LEU A 16 12.29 -5.63 1.96
CA LEU A 16 12.22 -5.28 0.55
C LEU A 16 11.80 -3.81 0.45
N LEU A 17 12.63 -3.01 -0.23
CA LEU A 17 12.27 -1.65 -0.58
C LEU A 17 11.94 -1.62 -2.08
N SER A 18 10.68 -1.30 -2.40
CA SER A 18 10.24 -0.96 -3.74
C SER A 18 10.01 0.55 -3.80
N ALA A 19 10.52 1.22 -4.83
CA ALA A 19 10.47 2.67 -4.86
C ALA A 19 10.29 3.28 -6.25
N THR A 20 9.09 3.50 -6.78
CA THR A 20 8.80 3.88 -8.20
C THR A 20 8.81 5.40 -8.47
N LYS A 21 9.51 5.85 -9.54
CA LYS A 21 9.71 7.28 -9.89
C LYS A 21 8.57 7.87 -10.75
N GLU A 22 8.25 9.16 -10.53
CA GLU A 22 7.33 9.95 -11.34
C GLU A 22 7.96 10.35 -12.71
N LEU A 23 7.18 10.35 -13.80
CA LEU A 23 7.65 10.77 -15.13
C LEU A 23 7.65 12.30 -15.25
N GLN A 24 8.71 12.88 -15.81
CA GLN A 24 8.71 14.31 -16.19
C GLN A 24 7.91 14.51 -17.49
N HIS A 25 6.59 14.67 -17.37
CA HIS A 25 5.76 15.23 -18.43
C HIS A 25 4.90 16.38 -17.88
N LYS A 26 4.53 17.32 -18.76
CA LYS A 26 3.83 18.60 -18.49
C LYS A 26 2.73 18.50 -17.42
N PRO A 27 2.38 19.60 -16.72
CA PRO A 27 1.36 19.63 -15.68
C PRO A 27 -0.05 19.47 -16.30
N ASN A 28 -0.37 18.28 -16.77
CA ASN A 28 -1.72 17.74 -16.69
C ASN A 28 -1.66 16.78 -15.52
N THR A 29 -2.26 17.21 -14.41
CA THR A 29 -2.41 16.42 -13.19
C THR A 29 -3.22 15.17 -13.50
N THR A 30 -2.55 14.04 -13.77
CA THR A 30 -3.24 12.76 -13.80
C THR A 30 -3.71 12.48 -12.38
N HIS A 31 -5.02 12.30 -12.24
CA HIS A 31 -5.70 12.25 -10.95
C HIS A 31 -5.56 10.87 -10.27
N PHE A 32 -5.27 9.84 -11.08
CA PHE A 32 -4.96 8.49 -10.63
C PHE A 32 -3.62 8.01 -11.22
N GLU A 33 -2.70 7.58 -10.35
CA GLU A 33 -1.35 7.15 -10.75
C GLU A 33 -1.23 5.61 -10.81
N ALA A 34 -0.69 5.07 -11.90
CA ALA A 34 -0.35 3.65 -11.99
C ALA A 34 1.16 3.44 -11.80
N PHE A 35 1.56 2.45 -11.00
CA PHE A 35 2.96 2.14 -10.73
C PHE A 35 3.29 0.68 -11.07
N TRP A 36 4.48 0.46 -11.61
CA TRP A 36 5.00 -0.84 -11.97
C TRP A 36 6.03 -1.32 -10.95
N ASN A 37 5.65 -2.31 -10.15
CA ASN A 37 6.52 -3.00 -9.20
C ASN A 37 6.63 -4.49 -9.57
N VAL A 38 6.97 -4.74 -10.82
CA VAL A 38 7.16 -6.08 -11.40
C VAL A 38 8.63 -6.24 -11.77
N PRO A 39 9.28 -7.36 -11.42
CA PRO A 39 10.69 -7.59 -11.72
C PRO A 39 10.92 -8.00 -13.19
N SER A 40 10.39 -7.22 -14.14
CA SER A 40 10.47 -7.49 -15.58
C SER A 40 11.85 -7.27 -16.20
N PHE A 41 12.86 -6.80 -15.44
CA PHE A 41 14.27 -6.77 -15.88
C PHE A 41 14.81 -8.12 -16.37
N ALA A 42 14.21 -9.24 -15.91
CA ALA A 42 14.54 -10.57 -16.39
C ALA A 42 14.09 -10.80 -17.85
N CYS A 43 13.00 -10.14 -18.25
CA CYS A 43 12.43 -10.22 -19.59
C CYS A 43 13.15 -9.34 -20.61
N ASP A 44 13.65 -8.17 -20.20
CA ASP A 44 14.52 -7.33 -21.04
C ASP A 44 15.73 -8.11 -21.55
N LYS A 45 16.34 -8.93 -20.67
CA LYS A 45 17.48 -9.81 -21.02
C LYS A 45 17.12 -10.88 -22.04
N LEU A 46 15.85 -11.21 -22.17
CA LEU A 46 15.33 -12.20 -23.12
C LEU A 46 14.80 -11.55 -24.41
N GLY A 47 14.93 -10.22 -24.55
CA GLY A 47 14.51 -9.49 -25.75
C GLY A 47 13.03 -9.08 -25.77
N TYR A 48 12.32 -9.21 -24.65
CA TYR A 48 10.96 -8.68 -24.52
C TYR A 48 11.01 -7.23 -24.02
N ASP A 49 10.69 -6.28 -24.89
CA ASP A 49 10.57 -4.87 -24.52
C ASP A 49 9.22 -4.62 -23.83
N MET A 50 9.28 -4.37 -22.51
CA MET A 50 8.13 -4.10 -21.67
C MET A 50 8.40 -2.89 -20.79
N ASP A 51 8.78 -1.74 -21.37
CA ASP A 51 8.92 -0.52 -20.58
C ASP A 51 7.53 0.03 -20.17
N PRO A 52 7.11 -0.08 -18.89
CA PRO A 52 5.84 0.46 -18.40
C PRO A 52 5.66 1.96 -18.63
N ARG A 53 6.76 2.70 -18.83
CA ARG A 53 6.76 4.16 -19.00
C ARG A 53 6.17 4.60 -20.33
N ASP A 54 6.23 3.77 -21.36
CA ASP A 54 5.69 4.05 -22.70
C ASP A 54 4.16 4.19 -22.73
N TYR A 55 3.50 3.90 -21.61
CA TYR A 55 2.05 3.91 -21.50
C TYR A 55 1.56 4.49 -20.17
N GLY A 56 2.32 5.42 -19.60
CA GLY A 56 1.89 6.23 -18.46
C GLY A 56 1.92 5.53 -17.11
N ILE A 57 2.60 4.38 -17.00
CA ILE A 57 2.84 3.70 -15.73
C ILE A 57 4.21 4.10 -15.20
N HIS A 58 4.25 4.61 -13.96
CA HIS A 58 5.46 5.00 -13.26
C HIS A 58 6.30 3.78 -12.88
N ALA A 59 7.59 3.80 -13.19
CA ALA A 59 8.48 2.67 -12.94
C ALA A 59 9.90 3.09 -12.63
N ASN A 60 10.68 2.15 -12.09
CA ASN A 60 12.08 2.37 -11.77
C ASN A 60 13.03 2.15 -12.92
N ASP A 61 14.07 2.98 -12.96
CA ASP A 61 15.26 2.70 -13.74
C ASP A 61 15.85 1.34 -13.30
N ASN A 62 15.89 0.38 -14.24
CA ASN A 62 16.34 -1.00 -14.05
C ASN A 62 15.41 -1.95 -13.26
N GLN A 63 14.22 -1.53 -12.82
CA GLN A 63 13.13 -2.39 -12.31
C GLN A 63 13.52 -3.46 -11.24
N LYS A 64 14.47 -3.16 -10.33
CA LYS A 64 15.00 -4.10 -9.32
C LYS A 64 14.49 -3.82 -7.90
N ASN A 65 14.31 -4.88 -7.12
CA ASN A 65 14.07 -4.84 -5.67
C ASN A 65 15.38 -5.00 -4.89
N TYR A 66 15.49 -4.37 -3.71
CA TYR A 66 16.72 -4.38 -2.90
C TYR A 66 16.46 -4.81 -1.44
N GLY A 67 17.37 -5.63 -0.89
CA GLY A 67 17.46 -6.03 0.52
C GLY A 67 17.26 -7.54 0.76
N THR A 68 18.22 -8.19 1.44
CA THR A 68 18.22 -9.67 1.65
C THR A 68 18.77 -10.13 3.01
N GLU A 69 19.29 -9.23 3.85
CA GLU A 69 20.00 -9.58 5.10
C GLU A 69 19.40 -8.83 6.30
N VAL A 70 19.25 -9.51 7.43
CA VAL A 70 18.61 -9.01 8.66
C VAL A 70 19.66 -8.77 9.74
N ASN A 71 19.75 -7.54 10.24
CA ASN A 71 20.62 -7.17 11.36
C ASN A 71 19.79 -6.97 12.62
N VAL A 72 20.29 -7.45 13.76
CA VAL A 72 19.46 -7.60 14.97
C VAL A 72 19.83 -6.66 16.10
N ASN A 73 20.87 -5.86 15.95
CA ASN A 73 20.96 -4.60 16.66
C ASN A 73 20.17 -3.54 15.87
N LEU A 74 19.38 -2.70 16.54
CA LEU A 74 18.64 -1.61 15.88
C LEU A 74 19.58 -0.65 15.13
N ASP A 75 20.75 -0.34 15.69
CA ASP A 75 21.72 0.56 15.07
C ASP A 75 22.33 -0.08 13.81
N ASP A 76 22.68 -1.37 13.88
CA ASP A 76 23.17 -2.12 12.71
C ASP A 76 22.08 -2.26 11.63
N HIS A 77 20.83 -2.43 12.05
CA HIS A 77 19.66 -2.42 11.17
C HIS A 77 19.51 -1.08 10.48
N LEU A 78 19.53 0.03 11.21
CA LEU A 78 19.39 1.37 10.66
C LEU A 78 20.59 1.75 9.78
N ALA A 79 21.80 1.36 10.15
CA ALA A 79 23.01 1.57 9.34
C ALA A 79 22.93 0.80 8.01
N LYS A 80 22.43 -0.44 8.04
CA LYS A 80 22.19 -1.22 6.82
C LYS A 80 21.05 -0.62 5.99
N ALA A 81 19.92 -0.30 6.63
CA ALA A 81 18.76 0.30 5.97
C ALA A 81 19.16 1.62 5.27
N ALA A 82 20.00 2.45 5.90
CA ALA A 82 20.51 3.67 5.26
C ALA A 82 21.29 3.35 3.97
N LYS A 83 22.17 2.34 3.99
CA LYS A 83 22.91 1.90 2.79
C LYS A 83 21.97 1.35 1.71
N ASP A 84 20.98 0.55 2.10
CA ASP A 84 20.00 -0.02 1.18
C ASP A 84 19.12 1.06 0.55
N ILE A 85 18.65 2.04 1.33
CA ILE A 85 17.87 3.20 0.85
C ILE A 85 18.70 4.03 -0.12
N GLN A 86 19.97 4.32 0.22
CA GLN A 86 20.85 5.09 -0.64
C GLN A 86 21.12 4.39 -1.98
N LYS A 87 21.22 3.06 -1.95
CA LYS A 87 21.41 2.25 -3.16
C LYS A 87 20.15 2.15 -4.00
N ALA A 88 18.99 1.94 -3.38
CA ALA A 88 17.72 1.73 -4.07
C ALA A 88 17.12 3.03 -4.62
N ILE A 89 17.25 4.13 -3.87
CA ILE A 89 16.68 5.43 -4.21
C ILE A 89 17.81 6.45 -4.22
N PRO A 90 18.71 6.49 -5.21
CA PRO A 90 19.90 7.34 -5.13
C PRO A 90 19.59 8.85 -5.07
N ASP A 91 18.47 9.27 -5.67
CA ASP A 91 18.05 10.67 -5.72
C ASP A 91 17.46 11.14 -4.37
N PRO A 92 18.08 12.12 -3.67
CA PRO A 92 17.54 12.67 -2.43
C PRO A 92 16.25 13.48 -2.63
N LYS A 93 15.94 13.92 -3.85
CA LYS A 93 14.72 14.65 -4.21
C LYS A 93 13.60 13.73 -4.71
N PHE A 94 13.78 12.42 -4.64
CA PHE A 94 12.78 11.45 -5.06
C PHE A 94 11.41 11.72 -4.40
N ASN A 95 10.39 11.87 -5.23
CA ASN A 95 9.03 12.24 -4.85
C ASN A 95 7.98 11.15 -5.18
N GLY A 96 8.43 9.97 -5.62
CA GLY A 96 7.58 8.84 -5.94
C GLY A 96 7.18 8.01 -4.71
N LEU A 97 6.68 6.79 -4.93
CA LEU A 97 6.35 5.86 -3.85
C LEU A 97 7.62 5.23 -3.29
N ALA A 98 7.74 5.10 -1.96
CA ALA A 98 8.80 4.34 -1.31
C ALA A 98 8.18 3.42 -0.25
N VAL A 99 7.97 2.17 -0.62
CA VAL A 99 7.16 1.21 0.14
C VAL A 99 8.06 0.28 0.93
N ILE A 100 7.83 0.22 2.25
CA ILE A 100 8.53 -0.69 3.16
C ILE A 100 7.75 -2.01 3.21
N ASP A 101 8.34 -3.07 2.69
CA ASP A 101 7.75 -4.39 2.63
C ASP A 101 8.32 -5.31 3.72
N TYR A 102 7.67 -5.32 4.89
CA TYR A 102 8.02 -6.14 6.06
C TYR A 102 7.00 -7.27 6.21
N GLU A 103 7.33 -8.45 5.69
CA GLU A 103 6.38 -9.57 5.68
C GLU A 103 6.68 -10.68 6.68
N GLY A 104 7.92 -10.82 7.16
CA GLY A 104 8.25 -12.03 7.93
C GLY A 104 7.64 -12.03 9.33
N TRP A 105 7.37 -10.88 9.96
CA TRP A 105 6.52 -10.75 11.16
C TRP A 105 5.55 -9.58 11.06
N ARG A 106 4.47 -9.63 11.85
CA ARG A 106 3.50 -8.53 12.00
C ARG A 106 3.70 -7.79 13.32
N PRO A 107 3.49 -6.46 13.37
CA PRO A 107 3.85 -5.63 14.52
C PRO A 107 2.97 -5.79 15.76
N LEU A 108 1.89 -6.57 15.66
CA LEU A 108 1.12 -7.01 16.81
C LEU A 108 1.33 -8.51 17.01
N TRP A 109 1.78 -8.91 18.20
CA TRP A 109 2.02 -10.30 18.61
C TRP A 109 0.85 -11.23 18.22
N GLN A 110 -0.40 -10.79 18.45
CA GLN A 110 -1.61 -11.57 18.15
C GLN A 110 -1.87 -11.80 16.64
N LEU A 111 -1.21 -11.05 15.76
CA LEU A 111 -1.30 -11.19 14.31
C LEU A 111 -0.25 -12.15 13.73
N ASN A 112 0.63 -12.71 14.56
CA ASN A 112 1.63 -13.69 14.15
C ASN A 112 1.10 -15.12 14.32
N TRP A 113 0.17 -15.51 13.44
CA TRP A 113 -0.47 -16.84 13.42
C TRP A 113 0.05 -17.69 12.25
N TYR A 114 -0.39 -18.95 12.17
CA TYR A 114 0.03 -19.92 11.15
C TYR A 114 1.56 -20.08 11.10
N THR A 115 2.20 -19.90 9.95
CA THR A 115 3.66 -19.98 9.80
C THR A 115 4.42 -18.95 10.65
N ARG A 116 3.77 -17.87 11.08
CA ARG A 116 4.37 -16.84 11.96
C ARG A 116 4.17 -17.15 13.45
N ILE A 117 3.58 -18.28 13.83
CA ILE A 117 3.35 -18.66 15.24
C ILE A 117 4.63 -18.67 16.07
N VAL A 118 5.74 -18.96 15.41
CA VAL A 118 7.08 -19.04 16.00
C VAL A 118 7.50 -17.74 16.70
N TYR A 119 7.12 -16.56 16.21
CA TYR A 119 7.40 -15.30 16.91
C TYR A 119 6.65 -15.19 18.23
N ARG A 120 5.47 -15.80 18.34
CA ARG A 120 4.70 -15.82 19.59
C ARG A 120 5.36 -16.75 20.60
N THR A 121 5.70 -17.96 20.17
CA THR A 121 6.40 -18.96 20.99
C THR A 121 7.73 -18.45 21.52
N GLU A 122 8.54 -17.83 20.66
CA GLU A 122 9.83 -17.28 21.08
C GLU A 122 9.68 -16.08 22.03
N SER A 123 8.66 -15.24 21.82
CA SER A 123 8.36 -14.13 22.75
C SER A 123 7.99 -14.64 24.15
N GLU A 124 7.19 -15.70 24.25
CA GLU A 124 6.83 -16.33 25.52
C GLU A 124 8.02 -17.01 26.18
N ARG A 125 8.82 -17.76 25.41
CA ARG A 125 10.06 -18.38 25.90
C ARG A 125 11.02 -17.33 26.48
N HIS A 126 11.19 -16.20 25.78
CA HIS A 126 12.02 -15.10 26.26
C HIS A 126 11.46 -14.46 27.54
N ALA A 127 10.14 -14.24 27.60
CA ALA A 127 9.51 -13.73 28.81
C ALA A 127 9.74 -14.66 30.02
N ARG A 128 9.70 -15.99 29.84
CA ARG A 128 10.00 -16.97 30.91
C ARG A 128 11.45 -16.91 31.39
N GLN A 129 12.39 -16.68 30.48
CA GLN A 129 13.80 -16.52 30.85
C GLN A 129 14.03 -15.25 31.68
N LEU A 130 13.31 -14.16 31.37
CA LEU A 130 13.41 -12.91 32.12
C LEU A 130 12.67 -12.95 33.46
N PHE A 131 11.58 -13.71 33.54
CA PHE A 131 10.68 -13.77 34.70
C PHE A 131 10.34 -15.22 35.05
N PRO A 132 11.30 -16.00 35.58
CA PRO A 132 11.14 -17.46 35.78
C PRO A 132 10.00 -17.83 36.75
N ASP A 133 9.71 -16.97 37.73
CA ASP A 133 8.69 -17.22 38.76
C ASP A 133 7.29 -16.69 38.39
N ALA A 134 7.14 -16.08 37.21
CA ALA A 134 5.86 -15.52 36.79
C ALA A 134 4.87 -16.60 36.31
N SER A 135 3.59 -16.40 36.61
CA SER A 135 2.53 -17.31 36.11
C SER A 135 2.39 -17.25 34.59
N ASP A 136 1.85 -18.31 33.98
CA ASP A 136 1.64 -18.38 32.53
C ASP A 136 0.84 -17.20 31.97
N LYS A 137 -0.19 -16.75 32.70
CA LYS A 137 -1.00 -15.58 32.33
C LYS A 137 -0.15 -14.30 32.33
N ALA A 138 0.76 -14.14 33.29
CA ALA A 138 1.67 -13.01 33.35
C ALA A 138 2.71 -13.07 32.23
N ILE A 139 3.28 -14.25 31.96
CA ILE A 139 4.23 -14.50 30.85
C ILE A 139 3.62 -14.09 29.51
N LEU A 140 2.39 -14.52 29.23
CA LEU A 140 1.68 -14.14 28.00
C LEU A 140 1.52 -12.62 27.87
N GLY A 141 1.13 -11.94 28.95
CA GLY A 141 0.99 -10.49 28.98
C GLY A 141 2.32 -9.76 28.76
N ILE A 142 3.41 -10.26 29.37
CA ILE A 142 4.76 -9.72 29.23
C ILE A 142 5.28 -9.91 27.80
N ALA A 143 5.18 -11.12 27.26
CA ALA A 143 5.61 -11.47 25.90
C ALA A 143 4.95 -10.56 24.85
N LYS A 144 3.62 -10.38 24.94
CA LYS A 144 2.87 -9.47 24.07
C LYS A 144 3.40 -8.03 24.14
N ARG A 145 3.64 -7.50 25.35
CA ARG A 145 4.13 -6.13 25.53
C ARG A 145 5.54 -5.94 24.99
N LEU A 146 6.45 -6.86 25.31
CA LEU A 146 7.84 -6.82 24.85
C LEU A 146 7.91 -6.86 23.32
N PHE A 147 7.22 -7.83 22.69
CA PHE A 147 7.21 -7.98 21.25
C PHE A 147 6.63 -6.73 20.56
N ASN A 148 5.43 -6.28 20.94
CA ASN A 148 4.79 -5.13 20.30
C ASN A 148 5.64 -3.86 20.44
N THR A 149 6.29 -3.66 21.59
CA THR A 149 7.15 -2.49 21.83
C THR A 149 8.38 -2.52 20.93
N ALA A 150 9.04 -3.68 20.83
CA ALA A 150 10.21 -3.86 19.97
C ALA A 150 9.84 -3.69 18.49
N ALA A 151 8.79 -4.38 18.04
CA ALA A 151 8.30 -4.31 16.66
C ALA A 151 7.96 -2.87 16.25
N LYS A 152 7.22 -2.14 17.09
CA LYS A 152 6.93 -0.71 16.90
C LYS A 152 8.21 0.10 16.76
N LYS A 153 9.19 -0.08 17.67
CA LYS A 153 10.45 0.67 17.63
C LYS A 153 11.20 0.46 16.32
N TYR A 154 11.34 -0.78 15.86
CA TYR A 154 12.00 -1.09 14.59
C TYR A 154 11.31 -0.45 13.39
N MET A 155 9.99 -0.61 13.27
CA MET A 155 9.24 -0.05 12.14
C MET A 155 9.27 1.48 12.16
N VAL A 156 9.04 2.12 13.31
CA VAL A 156 9.04 3.58 13.47
C VAL A 156 10.41 4.17 13.13
N GLU A 157 11.50 3.63 13.66
CA GLU A 157 12.83 4.18 13.37
C GLU A 157 13.24 3.97 11.90
N THR A 158 12.80 2.87 11.27
CA THR A 158 13.05 2.62 9.85
C THR A 158 12.29 3.61 8.95
N ILE A 159 10.99 3.81 9.17
CA ILE A 159 10.21 4.74 8.34
C ILE A 159 10.67 6.18 8.54
N ARG A 160 11.05 6.57 9.76
CA ARG A 160 11.63 7.88 10.04
C ARG A 160 12.97 8.07 9.34
N LEU A 161 13.83 7.05 9.32
CA LEU A 161 15.08 7.09 8.56
C LEU A 161 14.80 7.30 7.06
N LEU A 162 13.90 6.52 6.48
CA LEU A 162 13.51 6.65 5.08
C LEU A 162 12.96 8.04 4.77
N ARG A 163 12.05 8.58 5.60
CA ARG A 163 11.50 9.93 5.44
C ARG A 163 12.55 11.03 5.60
N ARG A 164 13.53 10.88 6.50
CA ARG A 164 14.64 11.84 6.62
C ARG A 164 15.54 11.82 5.39
N MET A 165 15.80 10.63 4.84
CA MET A 165 16.65 10.47 3.67
C MET A 165 15.94 10.89 2.38
N ARG A 166 14.63 10.65 2.26
CA ARG A 166 13.79 10.93 1.09
C ARG A 166 12.55 11.73 1.51
N PRO A 167 12.70 13.02 1.85
CA PRO A 167 11.64 13.82 2.45
C PRO A 167 10.44 14.10 1.52
N PHE A 168 10.62 13.98 0.21
CA PHE A 168 9.56 14.20 -0.77
C PHE A 168 8.81 12.93 -1.16
N ALA A 169 9.30 11.75 -0.74
CA ALA A 169 8.71 10.47 -1.09
C ALA A 169 7.36 10.24 -0.38
N LYS A 170 6.49 9.48 -1.05
CA LYS A 170 5.26 8.92 -0.49
C LYS A 170 5.60 7.56 0.14
N VAL A 171 5.78 7.55 1.45
CA VAL A 171 6.30 6.47 2.30
C VAL A 171 5.22 5.84 3.17
N GLY A 172 5.26 4.52 3.27
CA GLY A 172 4.37 3.72 4.12
C GLY A 172 4.73 2.24 4.07
N PHE A 173 3.95 1.42 4.78
CA PHE A 173 4.16 -0.03 4.85
C PHE A 173 3.18 -0.77 3.95
N PHE A 174 3.68 -1.78 3.22
CA PHE A 174 2.85 -2.75 2.51
C PHE A 174 2.01 -3.58 3.49
N ASP A 175 0.84 -4.05 3.05
CA ASP A 175 -0.16 -4.86 3.79
C ASP A 175 -1.10 -4.08 4.74
N TYR A 176 -0.85 -2.78 4.97
CA TYR A 176 -1.61 -1.98 5.93
C TYR A 176 -2.50 -0.92 5.26
N PRO A 177 -3.74 -0.71 5.75
CA PRO A 177 -4.38 -1.36 6.91
C PRO A 177 -4.78 -2.82 6.69
N ILE A 178 -4.86 -3.57 7.80
CA ILE A 178 -5.15 -5.01 7.75
C ILE A 178 -6.67 -5.23 7.71
N CYS A 179 -7.09 -6.26 6.97
CA CYS A 179 -8.45 -6.79 6.88
C CYS A 179 -8.42 -8.32 6.89
N ASN A 180 -9.58 -8.98 7.03
CA ASN A 180 -9.64 -10.44 6.83
C ASN A 180 -9.47 -10.83 5.36
N TYR A 181 -8.84 -11.98 5.11
CA TYR A 181 -8.56 -12.48 3.76
C TYR A 181 -9.81 -12.96 3.01
N ASP A 182 -10.83 -13.37 3.75
CA ASP A 182 -12.15 -13.83 3.28
C ASP A 182 -13.18 -12.70 3.22
N ALA A 183 -12.78 -11.42 3.29
CA ALA A 183 -13.71 -10.30 3.25
C ALA A 183 -14.57 -10.33 1.98
N GLY A 184 -15.89 -10.21 2.15
CA GLY A 184 -16.86 -10.25 1.05
C GLY A 184 -17.36 -11.64 0.68
N GLU A 185 -16.80 -12.71 1.26
CA GLU A 185 -17.16 -14.09 0.91
C GLU A 185 -18.61 -14.45 1.28
N LYS A 186 -19.10 -13.99 2.43
CA LYS A 186 -20.45 -14.29 2.94
C LYS A 186 -21.46 -13.18 2.62
N GLY A 187 -21.12 -12.29 1.68
CA GLY A 187 -21.97 -11.18 1.27
C GLY A 187 -21.81 -9.91 2.12
N GLU A 188 -20.96 -9.95 3.15
CA GLU A 188 -20.61 -8.77 3.93
C GLU A 188 -19.82 -7.75 3.09
N THR A 189 -19.95 -6.46 3.41
CA THR A 189 -19.26 -5.38 2.70
C THR A 189 -18.18 -4.72 3.56
N GLU A 190 -17.89 -5.28 4.74
CA GLU A 190 -16.91 -4.76 5.67
C GLU A 190 -15.98 -5.86 6.17
N CYS A 191 -14.75 -5.48 6.53
CA CYS A 191 -13.89 -6.37 7.28
C CYS A 191 -14.48 -6.64 8.67
N VAL A 192 -14.19 -7.81 9.23
CA VAL A 192 -14.67 -8.16 10.57
C VAL A 192 -14.10 -7.23 11.65
N ILE A 193 -14.93 -6.87 12.64
CA ILE A 193 -14.67 -5.82 13.64
C ILE A 193 -13.34 -5.95 14.41
N LYS A 194 -12.80 -7.17 14.59
CA LYS A 194 -11.50 -7.36 15.23
C LYS A 194 -10.35 -6.65 14.48
N PHE A 195 -10.45 -6.48 13.17
CA PHE A 195 -9.45 -5.74 12.38
C PHE A 195 -9.51 -4.24 12.63
N ASP A 196 -10.68 -3.67 12.95
CA ASP A 196 -10.76 -2.27 13.40
C ASP A 196 -9.92 -2.08 14.67
N ILE A 197 -10.01 -3.01 15.63
CA ILE A 197 -9.22 -2.95 16.87
C ILE A 197 -7.73 -3.10 16.59
N TYR A 198 -7.35 -3.99 15.67
CA TYR A 198 -5.94 -4.15 15.28
C TYR A 198 -5.40 -2.90 14.61
N ASN A 199 -6.16 -2.31 13.68
CA ASN A 199 -5.77 -1.08 13.01
C ASN A 199 -5.70 0.10 14.00
N GLN A 200 -6.62 0.20 14.97
CA GLN A 200 -6.50 1.20 16.04
C GLN A 200 -5.21 1.06 16.86
N ASN A 201 -4.78 -0.18 17.16
CA ASN A 201 -3.50 -0.44 17.85
C ASN A 201 -2.26 -0.19 16.97
N LEU A 202 -2.46 0.15 15.69
CA LEU A 202 -1.42 0.52 14.73
C LEU A 202 -1.49 2.01 14.36
N ASP A 203 -2.19 2.85 15.14
CA ASP A 203 -2.26 4.30 14.93
C ASP A 203 -0.91 4.96 14.66
N TRP A 204 0.11 4.55 15.39
CA TRP A 204 1.49 5.01 15.27
C TRP A 204 2.08 4.72 13.89
N MET A 205 1.69 3.63 13.23
CA MET A 205 2.19 3.29 11.90
C MET A 205 1.66 4.28 10.87
N TYR A 206 0.36 4.58 10.95
CA TYR A 206 -0.29 5.48 10.01
C TYR A 206 0.16 6.93 10.20
N ARG A 207 0.40 7.35 11.45
CA ARG A 207 0.95 8.70 11.75
C ARG A 207 2.39 8.89 11.30
N GLU A 208 3.17 7.82 11.21
CA GLU A 208 4.55 7.87 10.70
C GLU A 208 4.60 7.73 9.17
N SER A 209 3.52 7.30 8.53
CA SER A 209 3.37 7.22 7.08
C SER A 209 2.88 8.55 6.49
N ASN A 210 3.08 8.76 5.19
CA ASN A 210 2.41 9.82 4.42
C ASN A 210 1.70 9.26 3.16
N ALA A 211 1.61 7.94 3.03
CA ALA A 211 0.78 7.20 2.06
C ALA A 211 0.46 5.80 2.59
N LEU A 212 -0.64 5.18 2.15
CA LEU A 212 -1.05 3.82 2.53
C LEU A 212 -1.01 2.86 1.34
N PHE A 213 -0.63 1.60 1.60
CA PHE A 213 -0.38 0.58 0.56
C PHE A 213 -1.14 -0.74 0.80
N PRO A 214 -2.49 -0.73 0.83
CA PRO A 214 -3.27 -1.94 1.08
C PRO A 214 -3.28 -2.85 -0.17
N PRO A 215 -2.98 -4.16 -0.03
CA PRO A 215 -3.07 -5.11 -1.14
C PRO A 215 -4.52 -5.53 -1.38
N ILE A 216 -4.95 -5.56 -2.63
CA ILE A 216 -6.28 -5.97 -3.07
C ILE A 216 -6.21 -7.14 -4.07
N TYR A 217 -5.22 -8.01 -3.86
CA TYR A 217 -4.91 -9.14 -4.74
C TYR A 217 -6.09 -10.10 -4.89
N LEU A 218 -6.44 -10.41 -6.13
CA LEU A 218 -7.36 -11.47 -6.50
C LEU A 218 -6.57 -12.76 -6.78
N TYR A 219 -7.04 -13.87 -6.24
CA TYR A 219 -6.49 -15.21 -6.45
C TYR A 219 -7.53 -16.08 -7.16
N LYS A 220 -7.07 -17.07 -7.96
CA LYS A 220 -7.94 -18.00 -8.70
C LYS A 220 -8.48 -19.06 -7.75
N LEU A 221 -9.49 -18.66 -7.00
CA LEU A 221 -10.41 -19.52 -6.27
C LEU A 221 -11.78 -19.00 -6.66
N ASP A 222 -12.51 -19.76 -7.50
CA ASP A 222 -13.98 -19.93 -7.60
C ASP A 222 -14.99 -18.80 -7.26
N ARG A 223 -14.56 -17.56 -7.08
CA ARG A 223 -15.41 -16.44 -6.73
C ARG A 223 -16.09 -15.92 -7.99
N ASP A 224 -17.37 -15.59 -7.91
CA ASP A 224 -18.02 -14.78 -8.93
C ASP A 224 -17.47 -13.33 -8.91
N PHE A 225 -17.78 -12.57 -9.95
CA PHE A 225 -17.34 -11.18 -10.10
C PHE A 225 -17.73 -10.31 -8.89
N GLU A 226 -18.94 -10.46 -8.37
CA GLU A 226 -19.45 -9.64 -7.27
C GLU A 226 -18.74 -9.92 -5.94
N LYS A 227 -18.37 -11.18 -5.66
CA LYS A 227 -17.55 -11.54 -4.51
C LYS A 227 -16.19 -10.86 -4.55
N ARG A 228 -15.55 -10.85 -5.73
CA ARG A 228 -14.26 -10.15 -5.90
C ARG A 228 -14.42 -8.66 -5.70
N GLN A 229 -15.48 -8.07 -6.24
CA GLN A 229 -15.77 -6.66 -6.04
C GLN A 229 -16.02 -6.30 -4.57
N ARG A 230 -16.81 -7.09 -3.83
CA ARG A 230 -17.02 -6.91 -2.37
C ARG A 230 -15.72 -6.97 -1.59
N TYR A 231 -14.80 -7.86 -1.97
CA TYR A 231 -13.47 -7.92 -1.37
C TYR A 231 -12.69 -6.61 -1.56
N ILE A 232 -12.69 -6.04 -2.78
CA ILE A 232 -12.05 -4.74 -3.05
C ILE A 232 -12.71 -3.64 -2.21
N TYR A 233 -14.06 -3.58 -2.23
CA TYR A 233 -14.83 -2.61 -1.47
C TYR A 233 -14.47 -2.64 0.02
N ALA A 234 -14.51 -3.81 0.65
CA ALA A 234 -14.23 -3.97 2.07
C ALA A 234 -12.82 -3.48 2.43
N LYS A 235 -11.82 -3.74 1.58
CA LYS A 235 -10.42 -3.36 1.79
C LYS A 235 -10.19 -1.85 1.64
N VAL A 236 -10.74 -1.22 0.59
CA VAL A 236 -10.58 0.22 0.38
C VAL A 236 -11.39 1.01 1.41
N VAL A 237 -12.62 0.61 1.70
CA VAL A 237 -13.46 1.27 2.72
C VAL A 237 -12.88 1.12 4.13
N MET A 238 -12.30 -0.04 4.48
CA MET A 238 -11.54 -0.18 5.72
C MET A 238 -10.39 0.83 5.79
N THR A 239 -9.67 1.01 4.69
CA THR A 239 -8.55 1.96 4.62
C THR A 239 -9.01 3.39 4.88
N LYS A 240 -10.07 3.84 4.21
CA LYS A 240 -10.67 5.17 4.43
C LYS A 240 -11.21 5.35 5.83
N ARG A 241 -11.86 4.32 6.40
CA ARG A 241 -12.35 4.34 7.77
C ARG A 241 -11.23 4.48 8.79
N VAL A 242 -10.08 3.83 8.58
CA VAL A 242 -8.90 3.99 9.44
C VAL A 242 -8.40 5.43 9.41
N LEU A 243 -8.27 6.01 8.21
CA LEU A 243 -7.88 7.42 8.03
C LEU A 243 -8.86 8.37 8.73
N LEU A 244 -10.17 8.18 8.50
CA LEU A 244 -11.22 8.99 9.12
C LEU A 244 -11.18 8.92 10.65
N LYS A 245 -11.11 7.71 11.23
CA LYS A 245 -11.03 7.52 12.69
C LYS A 245 -9.78 8.15 13.30
N MET A 246 -8.72 8.33 12.52
CA MET A 246 -7.45 8.91 12.98
C MET A 246 -7.31 10.41 12.70
N GLY A 247 -8.26 11.00 11.95
CA GLY A 247 -8.18 12.38 11.48
C GLY A 247 -7.00 12.60 10.53
N LEU A 248 -6.73 11.63 9.66
CA LEU A 248 -5.64 11.67 8.69
C LEU A 248 -6.19 11.76 7.26
N GLU A 249 -5.52 12.52 6.42
CA GLU A 249 -5.78 12.62 4.98
C GLU A 249 -4.50 12.14 4.25
N LEU A 250 -4.42 10.85 3.98
CA LEU A 250 -3.28 10.24 3.28
C LEU A 250 -3.74 9.63 1.96
N PRO A 251 -2.94 9.73 0.88
CA PRO A 251 -3.23 9.04 -0.36
C PRO A 251 -3.11 7.52 -0.18
N ILE A 252 -3.99 6.80 -0.86
CA ILE A 252 -4.11 5.35 -0.87
C ILE A 252 -3.65 4.84 -2.24
N TYR A 253 -2.58 4.05 -2.25
CA TYR A 253 -2.07 3.37 -3.43
C TYR A 253 -2.29 1.87 -3.27
N VAL A 254 -3.33 1.36 -3.92
CA VAL A 254 -3.70 -0.05 -3.78
C VAL A 254 -2.69 -0.95 -4.48
N TYR A 255 -2.24 -2.01 -3.82
CA TYR A 255 -1.40 -3.02 -4.45
C TYR A 255 -2.27 -4.06 -5.15
N THR A 256 -2.13 -4.19 -6.46
CA THR A 256 -2.85 -5.17 -7.27
C THR A 256 -1.88 -6.10 -7.99
N LYS A 257 -2.37 -7.25 -8.48
CA LYS A 257 -1.64 -8.08 -9.43
C LYS A 257 -2.27 -7.92 -10.81
N PHE A 258 -1.73 -8.64 -11.78
CA PHE A 258 -2.38 -8.93 -13.05
C PHE A 258 -2.39 -10.44 -13.33
N GLU A 259 -1.88 -11.23 -12.39
CA GLU A 259 -1.83 -12.69 -12.39
C GLU A 259 -2.56 -13.20 -11.15
N TYR A 260 -3.45 -14.18 -11.32
CA TYR A 260 -4.15 -14.82 -10.21
C TYR A 260 -3.26 -15.76 -9.40
N ASN A 261 -2.38 -16.52 -10.07
CA ASN A 261 -1.45 -17.44 -9.41
C ASN A 261 -0.09 -17.49 -10.11
N THR A 262 0.95 -17.04 -9.42
CA THR A 262 2.30 -16.93 -9.95
C THR A 262 3.20 -18.14 -9.61
N TYR A 263 2.65 -19.23 -9.06
CA TYR A 263 3.40 -20.43 -8.69
C TYR A 263 3.50 -21.46 -9.85
N PRO A 264 4.47 -22.39 -9.81
CA PRO A 264 4.70 -23.36 -10.89
C PRO A 264 3.46 -24.23 -11.15
N GLY A 265 3.14 -24.47 -12.43
CA GLY A 265 2.01 -25.30 -12.87
C GLY A 265 0.70 -24.53 -13.18
N SER A 266 0.60 -23.25 -12.79
CA SER A 266 -0.50 -22.35 -13.21
C SER A 266 -0.07 -21.23 -14.16
N ALA A 267 1.24 -21.08 -14.37
CA ALA A 267 1.89 -19.93 -14.99
C ALA A 267 1.77 -19.83 -16.53
N GLU A 268 1.39 -20.91 -17.22
CA GLU A 268 1.48 -20.99 -18.69
C GLU A 268 0.16 -20.71 -19.42
N ASN A 269 -0.92 -20.40 -18.70
CA ASN A 269 -2.24 -20.24 -19.32
C ASN A 269 -2.75 -18.80 -19.19
N ARG A 270 -3.20 -18.18 -20.30
CA ARG A 270 -3.82 -16.83 -20.31
C ARG A 270 -5.00 -16.70 -19.34
N SER A 271 -5.69 -17.80 -19.00
CA SER A 271 -6.72 -17.85 -17.95
C SER A 271 -6.19 -17.69 -16.52
N ASN A 272 -4.88 -17.52 -16.35
CA ASN A 272 -4.22 -17.15 -15.11
C ASN A 272 -3.99 -15.63 -15.00
N LEU A 273 -4.25 -14.87 -16.05
CA LEU A 273 -4.15 -13.41 -16.06
C LEU A 273 -5.52 -12.80 -15.76
N TYR A 274 -5.52 -11.62 -15.13
CA TYR A 274 -6.76 -10.92 -14.80
C TYR A 274 -7.56 -10.62 -16.06
N THR A 275 -8.86 -10.88 -16.00
CA THR A 275 -9.77 -10.43 -17.05
C THR A 275 -9.93 -8.91 -17.00
N GLU A 276 -10.43 -8.28 -18.08
CA GLU A 276 -10.80 -6.84 -18.04
C GLU A 276 -11.78 -6.51 -16.91
N GLN A 277 -12.66 -7.46 -16.56
CA GLN A 277 -13.58 -7.29 -15.42
C GLN A 277 -12.83 -7.21 -14.08
N ASP A 278 -11.76 -7.98 -13.93
CA ASP A 278 -10.98 -7.94 -12.69
C ASP A 278 -9.97 -6.79 -12.64
N LEU A 279 -9.47 -6.33 -13.80
CA LEU A 279 -8.79 -5.04 -13.89
C LEU A 279 -9.73 -3.88 -13.53
N CYS A 280 -10.99 -3.96 -14.00
CA CYS A 280 -12.05 -3.04 -13.61
C CYS A 280 -12.29 -3.00 -12.10
N ASN A 281 -12.34 -4.14 -11.42
CA ASN A 281 -12.45 -4.19 -9.96
C ASN A 281 -11.21 -3.66 -9.24
N THR A 282 -10.01 -3.99 -9.71
CA THR A 282 -8.78 -3.71 -8.96
C THR A 282 -8.13 -2.37 -9.27
N MET A 283 -8.54 -1.71 -10.35
CA MET A 283 -8.00 -0.41 -10.75
C MET A 283 -9.11 0.65 -10.74
N TYR A 284 -10.04 0.55 -11.68
CA TYR A 284 -11.04 1.59 -11.90
C TYR A 284 -12.01 1.72 -10.72
N TYR A 285 -12.55 0.61 -10.22
CA TYR A 285 -13.40 0.61 -9.04
C TYR A 285 -12.65 1.11 -7.80
N ALA A 286 -11.40 0.71 -7.62
CA ALA A 286 -10.59 1.17 -6.49
C ALA A 286 -10.41 2.69 -6.53
N ALA A 287 -10.20 3.28 -7.71
CA ALA A 287 -10.17 4.72 -7.91
C ALA A 287 -11.50 5.38 -7.54
N GLU A 288 -12.62 4.82 -8.01
CA GLU A 288 -13.97 5.30 -7.68
C GLU A 288 -14.35 5.16 -6.20
N LEU A 289 -13.61 4.35 -5.44
CA LEU A 289 -13.72 4.25 -3.99
C LEU A 289 -12.85 5.29 -3.26
N GLY A 290 -12.01 6.03 -3.97
CA GLY A 290 -11.11 7.06 -3.43
C GLY A 290 -9.65 6.62 -3.28
N ALA A 291 -9.20 5.58 -3.99
CA ALA A 291 -7.76 5.32 -4.13
C ALA A 291 -7.14 6.28 -5.15
N GLN A 292 -5.95 6.81 -4.86
CA GLN A 292 -5.23 7.76 -5.71
C GLN A 292 -4.28 7.06 -6.70
N GLY A 293 -4.10 5.76 -6.57
CA GLY A 293 -3.33 5.00 -7.55
C GLY A 293 -3.34 3.50 -7.31
N ALA A 294 -2.79 2.77 -8.28
CA ALA A 294 -2.61 1.32 -8.23
C ALA A 294 -1.16 0.93 -8.50
N VAL A 295 -0.63 0.00 -7.71
CA VAL A 295 0.70 -0.58 -7.88
C VAL A 295 0.55 -2.01 -8.38
N PHE A 296 0.93 -2.27 -9.63
CA PHE A 296 0.97 -3.61 -10.19
C PHE A 296 2.18 -4.38 -9.67
N TRP A 297 1.94 -5.55 -9.09
CA TRP A 297 2.97 -6.42 -8.53
C TRP A 297 2.90 -7.82 -9.13
N SER A 298 4.07 -8.41 -9.36
CA SER A 298 4.24 -9.83 -9.65
C SER A 298 5.54 -10.34 -9.03
N THR A 299 5.60 -11.64 -8.77
CA THR A 299 6.78 -12.28 -8.20
C THR A 299 7.91 -12.39 -9.22
N SER A 300 9.16 -12.41 -8.74
CA SER A 300 10.33 -12.75 -9.55
C SER A 300 10.44 -14.25 -9.84
N ASN A 301 9.71 -15.09 -9.09
CA ASN A 301 9.76 -16.55 -9.27
C ASN A 301 9.33 -16.91 -10.70
N ASN A 302 10.19 -17.68 -11.39
CA ASN A 302 9.99 -18.12 -12.77
C ASN A 302 9.54 -16.99 -13.71
N MET A 303 10.06 -15.78 -13.53
CA MET A 303 9.69 -14.64 -14.39
C MET A 303 10.10 -14.89 -15.85
N ALA A 304 11.30 -15.45 -16.06
CA ALA A 304 11.82 -15.78 -17.38
C ALA A 304 10.84 -16.64 -18.21
N ASP A 305 10.20 -17.62 -17.58
CA ASP A 305 9.27 -18.54 -18.26
C ASP A 305 7.93 -17.88 -18.62
N ARG A 306 7.60 -16.77 -17.97
CA ARG A 306 6.31 -16.06 -18.12
C ARG A 306 6.40 -14.84 -19.02
N CYS A 307 7.59 -14.40 -19.40
CA CYS A 307 7.80 -13.13 -20.12
C CYS A 307 6.97 -13.03 -21.41
N SER A 308 6.89 -14.08 -22.22
CA SER A 308 6.09 -14.07 -23.46
C SER A 308 4.60 -13.83 -23.19
N LEU A 309 4.04 -14.56 -22.21
CA LEU A 309 2.63 -14.46 -21.83
C LEU A 309 2.31 -13.09 -21.25
N ILE A 310 3.20 -12.57 -20.39
CA ILE A 310 3.05 -11.25 -19.77
C ILE A 310 3.13 -10.15 -20.82
N SER A 311 4.09 -10.23 -21.75
CA SER A 311 4.27 -9.23 -22.82
C SER A 311 3.05 -9.15 -23.73
N GLU A 312 2.52 -10.29 -24.18
CA GLU A 312 1.29 -10.35 -24.98
C GLU A 312 0.10 -9.74 -24.21
N TYR A 313 -0.10 -10.13 -22.96
CA TYR A 313 -1.18 -9.60 -22.14
C TYR A 313 -1.06 -8.10 -21.86
N ILE A 314 0.16 -7.60 -21.64
CA ILE A 314 0.40 -6.17 -21.47
C ILE A 314 -0.07 -5.43 -22.71
N ASN A 315 0.37 -5.86 -23.89
CA ASN A 315 0.06 -5.20 -25.15
C ASN A 315 -1.41 -5.29 -25.52
N ASP A 316 -2.01 -6.47 -25.37
CA ASP A 316 -3.38 -6.74 -25.83
C ASP A 316 -4.46 -6.28 -24.85
N THR A 317 -4.15 -6.24 -23.55
CA THR A 317 -5.18 -6.11 -22.51
C THR A 317 -4.83 -5.04 -21.48
N LEU A 318 -3.71 -5.17 -20.77
CA LEU A 318 -3.42 -4.29 -19.64
C LEU A 318 -3.21 -2.84 -20.08
N LYS A 319 -2.39 -2.60 -21.11
CA LYS A 319 -2.06 -1.26 -21.59
C LYS A 319 -3.29 -0.52 -22.12
N PRO A 320 -4.11 -1.07 -23.04
CA PRO A 320 -5.35 -0.42 -23.46
C PRO A 320 -6.29 -0.13 -22.29
N PHE A 321 -6.41 -1.07 -21.35
CA PHE A 321 -7.28 -0.93 -20.18
C PHE A 321 -6.83 0.21 -19.25
N VAL A 322 -5.54 0.27 -18.92
CA VAL A 322 -4.95 1.31 -18.06
C VAL A 322 -5.13 2.69 -18.67
N LEU A 323 -4.77 2.85 -19.95
CA LEU A 323 -4.90 4.13 -20.65
C LEU A 323 -6.35 4.61 -20.70
N HIS A 324 -7.29 3.71 -21.02
CA HIS A 324 -8.71 4.04 -21.05
C HIS A 324 -9.24 4.41 -19.66
N SER A 325 -8.81 3.69 -18.62
CA SER A 325 -9.25 3.93 -17.24
C SER A 325 -8.76 5.28 -16.72
N ILE A 326 -7.48 5.63 -16.93
CA ILE A 326 -6.91 6.91 -16.52
C ILE A 326 -7.60 8.06 -17.26
N ALA A 327 -7.71 7.98 -18.59
CA ALA A 327 -8.36 9.03 -19.39
C ALA A 327 -9.81 9.30 -18.93
N ARG A 328 -10.53 8.24 -18.54
CA ARG A 328 -11.89 8.35 -18.04
C ARG A 328 -11.98 8.95 -16.63
N LEU A 329 -11.05 8.60 -15.74
CA LEU A 329 -10.98 9.20 -14.40
C LEU A 329 -10.64 10.69 -14.51
N ASP A 330 -9.73 11.06 -15.40
CA ASP A 330 -9.39 12.45 -15.70
C ASP A 330 -10.60 13.20 -16.30
N GLU A 331 -11.31 12.62 -17.28
CA GLU A 331 -12.56 13.18 -17.82
C GLU A 331 -13.58 13.44 -16.70
N CYS A 332 -13.74 12.48 -15.78
CA CYS A 332 -14.63 12.64 -14.64
C CYS A 332 -14.22 13.79 -13.73
N SER A 333 -12.93 13.84 -13.36
CA SER A 333 -12.40 14.92 -12.51
C SER A 333 -12.65 16.29 -13.14
N GLN A 334 -12.37 16.44 -14.43
CA GLN A 334 -12.58 17.69 -15.15
C GLN A 334 -14.08 18.05 -15.25
N GLU A 335 -14.93 17.08 -15.58
CA GLU A 335 -16.36 17.33 -15.83
C GLU A 335 -17.23 17.48 -14.59
N ILE A 336 -16.85 16.86 -13.47
CA ILE A 336 -17.66 16.80 -12.24
C ILE A 336 -16.97 17.55 -11.09
N CYS A 337 -15.64 17.49 -11.00
CA CYS A 337 -14.86 18.02 -9.89
C CYS A 337 -13.98 19.23 -10.26
N ASN A 338 -14.27 19.90 -11.39
CA ASN A 338 -13.55 21.07 -11.90
C ASN A 338 -12.03 20.85 -12.05
N GLY A 339 -11.58 19.59 -12.19
CA GLY A 339 -10.16 19.24 -12.21
C GLY A 339 -9.43 19.39 -10.87
N ASN A 340 -10.17 19.66 -9.79
CA ASN A 340 -9.63 19.95 -8.46
C ASN A 340 -10.04 18.89 -7.42
N GLY A 341 -10.40 17.69 -7.88
CA GLY A 341 -10.78 16.58 -7.01
C GLY A 341 -10.96 15.27 -7.75
N GLU A 342 -11.07 14.20 -6.99
CA GLU A 342 -11.32 12.85 -7.49
C GLU A 342 -12.82 12.55 -7.51
N CYS A 343 -13.28 11.89 -8.56
CA CYS A 343 -14.64 11.34 -8.60
C CYS A 343 -14.75 10.10 -7.72
N VAL A 344 -15.69 10.09 -6.79
CA VAL A 344 -16.01 8.92 -5.96
C VAL A 344 -17.49 8.54 -6.06
N LEU A 345 -17.78 7.25 -6.03
CA LEU A 345 -19.15 6.74 -6.15
C LEU A 345 -19.99 7.05 -4.90
N LEU A 346 -21.20 7.55 -5.12
CA LEU A 346 -22.19 7.78 -4.05
C LEU A 346 -22.74 6.47 -3.46
N ASP A 347 -23.00 5.47 -4.31
CA ASP A 347 -23.47 4.13 -3.93
C ASP A 347 -22.44 3.08 -4.32
N ALA A 348 -21.33 3.13 -3.63
CA ALA A 348 -20.17 2.33 -3.89
C ALA A 348 -20.38 0.82 -3.61
N ALA A 349 -21.42 0.42 -2.86
CA ALA A 349 -21.66 -0.99 -2.52
C ALA A 349 -22.30 -1.80 -3.66
N LYS A 350 -22.83 -1.13 -4.70
CA LYS A 350 -23.47 -1.80 -5.85
C LYS A 350 -22.46 -2.30 -6.89
N PRO A 351 -22.83 -3.35 -7.65
CA PRO A 351 -22.00 -3.80 -8.76
C PRO A 351 -21.70 -2.71 -9.78
N ILE A 352 -20.43 -2.62 -10.17
CA ILE A 352 -20.00 -1.68 -11.21
C ILE A 352 -19.82 -2.38 -12.55
N ASN A 353 -19.92 -1.59 -13.60
CA ASN A 353 -19.53 -2.00 -14.94
C ASN A 353 -18.69 -0.88 -15.56
N CYS A 354 -17.38 -1.08 -15.62
CA CYS A 354 -16.43 -0.09 -16.15
C CYS A 354 -16.61 0.22 -17.64
N LYS A 355 -17.46 -0.54 -18.37
CA LYS A 355 -17.80 -0.27 -19.77
C LYS A 355 -18.99 0.71 -19.90
N THR A 356 -19.71 0.98 -18.83
CA THR A 356 -20.85 1.93 -18.88
C THR A 356 -20.36 3.36 -18.99
N ARG A 357 -21.02 4.22 -19.78
CA ARG A 357 -20.66 5.64 -19.91
C ARG A 357 -20.72 6.35 -18.55
N LEU A 358 -19.88 7.38 -18.36
CA LEU A 358 -19.91 8.22 -17.16
C LEU A 358 -21.33 8.77 -16.92
N GLN A 359 -21.89 8.52 -15.75
CA GLN A 359 -23.19 9.02 -15.32
C GLN A 359 -23.01 9.96 -14.15
N LYS A 360 -23.05 11.28 -14.39
CA LYS A 360 -22.73 12.31 -13.39
C LYS A 360 -23.49 12.15 -12.06
N SER A 361 -24.75 11.71 -12.12
CA SER A 361 -25.60 11.49 -10.94
C SER A 361 -25.11 10.39 -9.99
N ARG A 362 -24.13 9.57 -10.38
CA ARG A 362 -23.56 8.50 -9.55
C ARG A 362 -22.34 8.93 -8.73
N TYR A 363 -21.81 10.13 -8.97
CA TYR A 363 -20.53 10.57 -8.40
C TYR A 363 -20.68 11.80 -7.51
N THR A 364 -19.78 11.88 -6.54
CA THR A 364 -19.43 13.09 -5.79
C THR A 364 -17.91 13.30 -5.87
N CYS A 365 -17.40 14.38 -5.29
CA CYS A 365 -15.99 14.72 -5.36
C CYS A 365 -15.29 14.59 -4.01
N GLU A 366 -14.07 14.04 -4.03
CA GLU A 366 -13.06 14.19 -2.98
C GLU A 366 -12.05 15.23 -3.42
N CYS A 367 -12.15 16.44 -2.87
CA CYS A 367 -11.36 17.57 -3.33
C CYS A 367 -9.88 17.46 -2.96
N HIS A 368 -9.02 17.91 -3.86
CA HIS A 368 -7.60 18.06 -3.56
C HIS A 368 -7.40 19.10 -2.47
N LYS A 369 -6.25 19.00 -1.80
CA LYS A 369 -5.87 19.93 -0.74
C LYS A 369 -5.93 21.37 -1.24
N GLY A 370 -6.67 22.21 -0.51
CA GLY A 370 -6.89 23.61 -0.86
C GLY A 370 -8.15 23.86 -1.70
N TYR A 371 -8.94 22.84 -2.01
CA TYR A 371 -10.23 22.99 -2.67
C TYR A 371 -11.37 22.44 -1.83
N MET A 372 -12.56 23.04 -1.95
CA MET A 372 -13.78 22.60 -1.30
C MET A 372 -15.03 22.85 -2.14
N GLY A 373 -16.16 22.37 -1.63
CA GLY A 373 -17.46 22.44 -2.30
C GLY A 373 -17.86 21.10 -2.92
N PRO A 374 -19.14 20.95 -3.32
CA PRO A 374 -19.66 19.69 -3.86
C PRO A 374 -18.96 19.24 -5.15
N ASN A 375 -18.34 20.18 -5.87
CA ASN A 375 -17.65 19.95 -7.13
C ASN A 375 -16.21 20.48 -7.10
N CYS A 376 -15.64 20.73 -5.91
CA CYS A 376 -14.29 21.28 -5.74
C CYS A 376 -14.04 22.62 -6.45
N GLN A 377 -15.09 23.44 -6.53
CA GLN A 377 -15.08 24.69 -7.28
C GLN A 377 -14.50 25.88 -6.50
N TYR A 378 -14.31 25.75 -5.19
CA TYR A 378 -13.83 26.84 -4.34
C TYR A 378 -12.41 26.57 -3.86
N TYR A 379 -11.47 27.46 -4.20
CA TYR A 379 -10.14 27.47 -3.61
C TYR A 379 -10.17 28.07 -2.20
N VAL A 380 -9.42 27.47 -1.30
CA VAL A 380 -9.37 27.81 0.12
C VAL A 380 -7.92 28.01 0.50
N GLU A 381 -7.56 29.27 0.70
CA GLU A 381 -6.26 29.63 1.23
C GLU A 381 -6.22 29.30 2.72
N TYR A 382 -5.47 28.26 3.09
CA TYR A 382 -5.22 27.93 4.49
C TYR A 382 -4.35 29.03 5.09
N ILE A 383 -4.96 30.01 5.77
CA ILE A 383 -4.24 30.94 6.63
C ILE A 383 -3.77 30.13 7.84
N PRO A 384 -2.45 29.90 8.03
CA PRO A 384 -1.96 29.21 9.21
C PRO A 384 -2.29 30.08 10.42
N THR A 385 -3.13 29.60 11.32
CA THR A 385 -3.38 30.25 12.61
C THR A 385 -2.15 30.09 13.50
N TYR A 386 -1.12 30.90 13.26
CA TYR A 386 -0.02 31.12 14.20
C TYR A 386 0.12 32.61 14.47
N SER A 387 -0.56 33.07 15.51
CA SER A 387 0.01 33.88 16.60
C SER A 387 -1.14 34.44 17.43
N LEU A 388 -1.32 33.93 18.64
CA LEU A 388 -1.94 34.73 19.71
C LEU A 388 -1.15 36.04 19.78
N PRO A 389 -1.78 37.22 19.63
CA PRO A 389 -1.06 38.46 19.81
C PRO A 389 -0.59 38.52 21.27
N MET A 390 0.72 38.71 21.47
CA MET A 390 1.23 39.20 22.73
C MET A 390 0.52 40.53 23.00
N ILE A 391 -0.31 40.57 24.03
CA ILE A 391 -0.78 41.80 24.64
C ILE A 391 0.47 42.48 25.20
N THR A 392 1.05 43.39 24.42
CA THR A 392 1.98 44.38 24.97
C THR A 392 1.13 45.43 25.65
N SER A 393 1.23 45.49 26.97
CA SER A 393 0.70 46.60 27.76
C SER A 393 1.42 47.88 27.34
N ALA A 394 0.79 48.68 26.48
CA ALA A 394 1.17 50.07 26.30
C ALA A 394 0.46 50.89 27.38
N LYS A 395 1.28 51.50 28.23
CA LYS A 395 0.95 52.55 29.20
C LYS A 395 0.03 53.60 28.57
N TYR A 396 -0.98 54.04 29.32
CA TYR A 396 -1.22 55.44 29.67
C TYR A 396 -1.85 55.51 31.06
#